data_AF-A0A3A8W066-F1
#
_entry.id   AF-A0A3A8W066-F1
#
_cell.length_a   1.000
_cell.length_b   1.000
_cell.length_c   1.000
_cell.angle_alpha   90.00
_cell.angle_beta   90.00
_cell.angle_gamma   90.00
#
_symmetry.space_group_name_H-M   'P 1'
#
loop_
_entity.id
_entity.type
_entity.pdbx_description
1 polymer ?
#
loop_
_entity_poly.entity_id
_entity_poly.type
_entity_poly.pdbx_seq_one_letter_code
_entity_poly.pdbx_strand_id
1 'polypeptide(L)'
;MNQKNFNNNITGTQKEDTPESTMQQGRDCFLSYRFEIMEDDNIYSVSFNGKLTDEETRKILESIQNCLYEKIPDAIQMYLYQNNLAYSGFVSTKKPLEHSKVMELAGSLLYPGSNSSLDSYFRNADTCYVIADHQKWISENCCKGCYFAVKIAHPIDKGLYQYHIIGQTFNYDETTGDESGYFAIRTNRDDGYLDNIVISDSEPVLPSFGCIDMLGILLNIDSIQTVEQIEKIAVK
;
A
#
# COMPACT_ATOMS: atom_id res chain seq x y z
N MET A 1 -25.00 -84.95 -6.73
CA MET A 1 -24.76 -84.09 -7.91
C MET A 1 -24.64 -82.66 -7.38
N ASN A 2 -23.42 -82.18 -7.07
CA ASN A 2 -22.47 -81.48 -7.95
C ASN A 2 -23.04 -80.15 -8.47
N GLN A 3 -22.64 -79.02 -7.88
CA GLN A 3 -21.64 -78.02 -8.35
C GLN A 3 -22.42 -76.71 -8.64
N LYS A 4 -21.99 -75.47 -8.36
CA LYS A 4 -20.70 -74.85 -8.03
C LYS A 4 -21.02 -73.45 -7.47
N ASN A 5 -20.23 -72.98 -6.50
CA ASN A 5 -20.13 -71.55 -6.14
C ASN A 5 -19.47 -70.75 -7.29
N PHE A 6 -19.95 -69.53 -7.52
CA PHE A 6 -19.13 -68.43 -8.03
C PHE A 6 -19.60 -67.10 -7.41
N ASN A 7 -18.70 -66.47 -6.65
CA ASN A 7 -18.69 -65.04 -6.39
C ASN A 7 -18.56 -64.28 -7.72
N ASN A 8 -19.16 -63.09 -7.82
CA ASN A 8 -18.60 -61.97 -8.56
C ASN A 8 -19.06 -60.64 -7.96
N ASN A 9 -18.08 -59.88 -7.49
CA ASN A 9 -18.13 -58.44 -7.30
C ASN A 9 -18.38 -57.77 -8.65
N ILE A 10 -19.30 -56.79 -8.73
CA ILE A 10 -19.23 -55.70 -9.70
C ILE A 10 -19.61 -54.38 -9.00
N THR A 11 -18.70 -53.44 -9.20
CA THR A 11 -18.52 -52.07 -8.76
C THR A 11 -19.52 -51.08 -9.36
N GLY A 12 -19.75 -49.97 -8.65
CA GLY A 12 -20.41 -48.74 -9.15
C GLY A 12 -21.36 -48.16 -8.10
N THR A 13 -21.29 -46.91 -7.65
CA THR A 13 -20.49 -45.74 -8.03
C THR A 13 -20.54 -44.80 -6.83
N GLN A 14 -19.46 -44.05 -6.61
CA GLN A 14 -19.35 -42.96 -5.64
C GLN A 14 -20.59 -42.03 -5.68
N LYS A 15 -21.06 -41.62 -4.52
CA LYS A 15 -21.60 -40.27 -4.35
C LYS A 15 -20.63 -39.50 -3.46
N GLU A 16 -19.57 -39.04 -4.12
CA GLU A 16 -18.92 -37.78 -3.78
C GLU A 16 -19.88 -36.61 -4.02
N ASP A 17 -19.50 -35.48 -3.43
CA ASP A 17 -19.94 -34.12 -3.70
C ASP A 17 -21.14 -33.58 -2.91
N THR A 18 -20.81 -33.01 -1.75
CA THR A 18 -20.96 -31.56 -1.66
C THR A 18 -19.66 -31.01 -1.06
N PRO A 19 -18.80 -30.34 -1.85
CA PRO A 19 -17.58 -29.76 -1.33
C PRO A 19 -17.93 -28.69 -0.31
N GLU A 20 -17.23 -28.73 0.81
CA GLU A 20 -17.06 -27.60 1.72
C GLU A 20 -16.92 -26.33 0.89
N SER A 21 -17.83 -25.40 1.19
CA SER A 21 -17.71 -23.99 0.87
C SER A 21 -16.24 -23.59 0.95
N THR A 22 -15.74 -23.06 -0.16
CA THR A 22 -14.39 -22.54 -0.33
C THR A 22 -14.19 -21.39 0.66
N MET A 23 -13.91 -21.72 1.92
CA MET A 23 -13.30 -20.78 2.85
C MET A 23 -11.94 -20.48 2.25
N GLN A 24 -11.82 -19.29 1.67
CA GLN A 24 -10.52 -18.71 1.34
C GLN A 24 -9.66 -18.84 2.60
N GLN A 25 -8.64 -19.72 2.53
CA GLN A 25 -7.71 -19.93 3.62
C GLN A 25 -6.93 -18.62 3.81
N GLY A 26 -7.41 -17.79 4.74
CA GLY A 26 -6.64 -16.69 5.32
C GLY A 26 -5.28 -17.19 5.82
N ARG A 27 -4.31 -16.30 5.97
CA ARG A 27 -2.99 -16.65 6.53
C ARG A 27 -3.13 -17.37 7.89
N ASP A 28 -2.23 -18.32 8.15
CA ASP A 28 -2.26 -19.13 9.38
C ASP A 28 -2.04 -18.31 10.67
N CYS A 29 -1.38 -17.15 10.56
CA CYS A 29 -1.06 -16.26 11.67
C CYS A 29 -1.71 -14.87 11.51
N PHE A 30 -1.96 -14.20 12.64
CA PHE A 30 -2.36 -12.80 12.67
C PHE A 30 -1.14 -11.92 12.42
N LEU A 31 -1.31 -10.93 11.55
CA LEU A 31 -0.36 -9.85 11.31
C LEU A 31 -0.97 -8.52 11.69
N SER A 32 -0.13 -7.61 12.14
CA SER A 32 -0.49 -6.22 12.39
C SER A 32 -0.43 -5.41 11.09
N TYR A 33 -1.57 -4.84 10.72
CA TYR A 33 -1.74 -3.99 9.55
C TYR A 33 -1.86 -2.54 9.97
N ARG A 34 -1.25 -1.64 9.22
CA ARG A 34 -1.42 -0.19 9.35
C ARG A 34 -1.62 0.47 7.99
N PHE A 35 -2.61 1.35 7.89
CA PHE A 35 -2.85 2.21 6.74
C PHE A 35 -2.77 3.66 7.21
N GLU A 36 -1.95 4.49 6.57
CA GLU A 36 -1.87 5.93 6.85
C GLU A 36 -2.07 6.73 5.57
N ILE A 37 -2.99 7.68 5.62
CA ILE A 37 -3.35 8.53 4.49
C ILE A 37 -3.14 9.98 4.93
N MET A 38 -2.21 10.66 4.27
CA MET A 38 -1.83 12.05 4.56
C MET A 38 -2.41 12.95 3.46
N GLU A 39 -3.36 13.80 3.83
CA GLU A 39 -4.11 14.67 2.91
C GLU A 39 -4.43 15.99 3.62
N ASP A 40 -4.20 17.13 2.95
CA ASP A 40 -4.73 18.46 3.28
C ASP A 40 -4.99 18.69 4.78
N ASP A 41 -3.91 18.80 5.54
CA ASP A 41 -3.85 19.05 6.99
C ASP A 41 -4.26 17.89 7.91
N ASN A 42 -4.48 16.68 7.39
CA ASN A 42 -4.88 15.53 8.20
C ASN A 42 -4.09 14.24 7.88
N ILE A 43 -3.89 13.45 8.92
CA ILE A 43 -3.46 12.06 8.85
C ILE A 43 -4.63 11.18 9.29
N TYR A 44 -5.12 10.35 8.39
CA TYR A 44 -6.09 9.30 8.67
C TYR A 44 -5.33 8.00 8.85
N SER A 45 -5.33 7.45 10.06
CA SER A 45 -4.65 6.20 10.37
C SER A 45 -5.65 5.11 10.73
N VAL A 46 -5.39 3.90 10.24
CA VAL A 46 -6.09 2.67 10.61
C VAL A 46 -5.06 1.64 11.03
N SER A 47 -5.33 0.93 12.11
CA SER A 47 -4.53 -0.22 12.53
C SER A 47 -5.39 -1.35 13.07
N PHE A 48 -5.04 -2.58 12.75
CA PHE A 48 -5.71 -3.78 13.27
C PHE A 48 -4.80 -4.99 13.13
N ASN A 49 -5.11 -6.08 13.84
CA ASN A 49 -4.53 -7.39 13.58
C ASN A 49 -5.47 -8.18 12.68
N GLY A 50 -4.97 -8.75 11.58
CA GLY A 50 -5.77 -9.51 10.62
C GLY A 50 -5.10 -10.80 10.16
N LYS A 51 -5.89 -11.75 9.66
CA LYS A 51 -5.42 -12.93 8.92
C LYS A 51 -5.71 -12.76 7.44
N LEU A 52 -5.00 -11.85 6.78
CA LEU A 52 -5.26 -11.51 5.38
C LEU A 52 -4.23 -12.15 4.46
N THR A 53 -4.70 -12.82 3.41
CA THR A 53 -3.89 -13.17 2.24
C THR A 53 -3.48 -11.91 1.46
N ASP A 54 -2.51 -12.05 0.57
CA ASP A 54 -2.12 -10.96 -0.33
C ASP A 54 -3.29 -10.53 -1.21
N GLU A 55 -4.11 -11.49 -1.65
CA GLU A 55 -5.29 -11.24 -2.47
C GLU A 55 -6.38 -10.49 -1.68
N GLU A 56 -6.65 -10.85 -0.43
CA GLU A 56 -7.59 -10.11 0.42
C GLU A 56 -7.10 -8.70 0.71
N THR A 57 -5.79 -8.53 0.93
CA THR A 57 -5.19 -7.22 1.15
C THR A 57 -5.28 -6.35 -0.11
N ARG A 58 -5.03 -6.94 -1.28
CA ARG A 58 -5.21 -6.29 -2.59
C ARG A 58 -6.66 -5.83 -2.78
N LYS A 59 -7.65 -6.69 -2.49
CA LYS A 59 -9.06 -6.32 -2.62
C LYS A 59 -9.51 -5.24 -1.64
N ILE A 60 -8.92 -5.18 -0.44
CA ILE A 60 -9.14 -4.04 0.47
C ILE A 60 -8.69 -2.74 -0.20
N LEU A 61 -7.47 -2.72 -0.75
CA LEU A 61 -6.94 -1.55 -1.47
C LEU A 61 -7.80 -1.17 -2.68
N GLU A 62 -8.28 -2.15 -3.47
CA GLU A 62 -9.22 -1.92 -4.57
C GLU A 62 -10.54 -1.31 -4.10
N SER A 63 -11.06 -1.78 -2.96
CA SER A 63 -12.34 -1.29 -2.42
C SER A 63 -12.30 0.17 -1.99
N ILE A 64 -11.12 0.69 -1.66
CA ILE A 64 -10.92 2.07 -1.20
C ILE A 64 -10.43 3.01 -2.30
N GLN A 65 -10.08 2.51 -3.49
CA GLN A 65 -9.45 3.31 -4.56
C GLN A 65 -10.26 4.56 -4.96
N ASN A 66 -11.59 4.47 -4.93
CA ASN A 66 -12.49 5.58 -5.30
C ASN A 66 -13.16 6.23 -4.08
N CYS A 67 -12.67 5.97 -2.87
CA CYS A 67 -13.15 6.61 -1.66
C CYS A 67 -12.45 7.95 -1.45
N LEU A 68 -13.19 8.92 -0.90
CA LEU A 68 -12.55 10.07 -0.27
C LEU A 68 -11.62 9.57 0.83
N TYR A 69 -10.43 10.14 0.94
CA TYR A 69 -9.40 9.71 1.88
C TYR A 69 -9.90 9.69 3.34
N GLU A 70 -10.72 10.67 3.74
CA GLU A 70 -11.35 10.70 5.05
C GLU A 70 -12.31 9.54 5.35
N LYS A 71 -12.82 8.85 4.31
CA LYS A 71 -13.74 7.70 4.42
C LYS A 71 -13.04 6.35 4.37
N ILE A 72 -11.74 6.33 4.02
CA ILE A 72 -10.97 5.09 3.93
C ILE A 72 -11.04 4.26 5.22
N PRO A 73 -10.93 4.84 6.43
CA PRO A 73 -11.06 4.06 7.65
C PRO A 73 -12.35 3.26 7.76
N ASP A 74 -13.48 3.92 7.51
CA ASP A 74 -14.80 3.28 7.56
C ASP A 74 -14.95 2.24 6.46
N ALA A 75 -14.42 2.52 5.26
CA ALA A 75 -14.46 1.61 4.12
C ALA A 75 -13.66 0.32 4.39
N ILE A 76 -12.46 0.43 4.99
CA ILE A 76 -11.67 -0.75 5.39
C ILE A 76 -12.44 -1.57 6.43
N GLN A 77 -12.99 -0.94 7.47
CA GLN A 77 -13.73 -1.66 8.50
C GLN A 77 -14.96 -2.37 7.92
N MET A 78 -15.69 -1.69 7.05
CA MET A 78 -16.86 -2.23 6.35
C MET A 78 -16.48 -3.42 5.49
N TYR A 79 -15.39 -3.33 4.72
CA TYR A 79 -14.90 -4.42 3.88
C TYR A 79 -14.55 -5.66 4.70
N LEU A 80 -13.79 -5.48 5.79
CA LEU A 80 -13.42 -6.56 6.70
C LEU A 80 -14.65 -7.28 7.26
N TYR A 81 -15.66 -6.52 7.68
CA TYR A 81 -16.91 -7.07 8.23
C TYR A 81 -17.75 -7.80 7.17
N GLN A 82 -17.99 -7.17 6.01
CA GLN A 82 -18.85 -7.72 4.96
C GLN A 82 -18.31 -9.01 4.35
N ASN A 83 -16.98 -9.15 4.28
CA ASN A 83 -16.31 -10.33 3.73
C ASN A 83 -15.97 -11.39 4.79
N ASN A 84 -16.43 -11.22 6.04
CA ASN A 84 -16.17 -12.13 7.16
C ASN A 84 -14.66 -12.41 7.39
N LEU A 85 -13.82 -11.39 7.17
CA LEU A 85 -12.38 -11.52 7.36
C LEU A 85 -12.05 -11.53 8.84
N ALA A 86 -11.13 -12.39 9.28
CA ALA A 86 -10.73 -12.45 10.67
C ALA A 86 -9.84 -11.25 11.03
N TYR A 87 -10.35 -10.33 11.86
CA TYR A 87 -9.60 -9.20 12.39
C TYR A 87 -9.91 -8.92 13.86
N SER A 88 -9.02 -8.20 14.54
CA SER A 88 -9.20 -7.76 15.92
C SER A 88 -8.44 -6.47 16.20
N GLY A 89 -8.81 -5.76 17.27
CA GLY A 89 -8.11 -4.55 17.71
C GLY A 89 -8.15 -3.41 16.70
N PHE A 90 -9.25 -3.28 15.96
CA PHE A 90 -9.42 -2.21 14.98
C PHE A 90 -9.44 -0.84 15.66
N VAL A 91 -8.53 0.03 15.24
CA VAL A 91 -8.41 1.41 15.71
C VAL A 91 -8.33 2.31 14.48
N SER A 92 -9.12 3.38 14.47
CA SER A 92 -9.00 4.47 13.53
C SER A 92 -8.74 5.77 14.29
N THR A 93 -7.82 6.60 13.78
CA THR A 93 -7.54 7.92 14.34
C THR A 93 -7.40 8.96 13.24
N LYS A 94 -7.79 10.20 13.56
CA LYS A 94 -7.52 11.39 12.76
C LYS A 94 -6.60 12.31 13.55
N LYS A 95 -5.51 12.79 12.93
CA LYS A 95 -4.56 13.72 13.54
C LYS A 95 -4.24 14.87 12.58
N PRO A 96 -3.86 16.06 13.08
CA PRO A 96 -3.35 17.12 12.22
C PRO A 96 -2.07 16.70 11.51
N LEU A 97 -1.94 17.09 10.23
CA LEU A 97 -0.74 16.96 9.42
C LEU A 97 -0.03 18.31 9.35
N GLU A 98 1.25 18.33 9.74
CA GLU A 98 2.09 19.51 9.56
C GLU A 98 2.88 19.40 8.27
N HIS A 99 2.83 20.44 7.44
CA HIS A 99 3.59 20.50 6.18
C HIS A 99 5.08 20.17 6.35
N SER A 100 5.73 20.68 7.40
CA SER A 100 7.15 20.39 7.65
C SER A 100 7.40 18.90 7.89
N LYS A 101 6.51 18.21 8.62
CA LYS A 101 6.66 16.79 8.95
C LYS A 101 6.47 15.88 7.74
N VAL A 102 5.49 16.17 6.89
CA VAL A 102 5.27 15.37 5.67
C VAL A 102 6.38 15.59 4.65
N MET A 103 6.88 16.82 4.51
CA MET A 103 8.03 17.10 3.64
C MET A 103 9.33 16.49 4.19
N GLU A 104 9.54 16.48 5.51
CA GLU A 104 10.67 15.77 6.14
C GLU A 104 10.58 14.27 5.86
N LEU A 105 9.41 13.66 6.04
CA LEU A 105 9.17 12.25 5.72
C LEU A 105 9.39 11.93 4.24
N ALA A 106 8.90 12.77 3.32
CA ALA A 106 9.17 12.65 1.89
C ALA A 106 10.67 12.75 1.59
N GLY A 107 11.36 13.67 2.26
CA GLY A 107 12.81 13.81 2.24
C GLY A 107 13.52 12.50 2.62
N SER A 108 13.09 11.92 3.74
CA SER A 108 13.59 10.65 4.27
C SER A 108 13.35 9.46 3.35
N LEU A 109 12.21 9.43 2.67
CA LEU A 109 11.79 8.33 1.80
C LEU A 109 12.43 8.40 0.42
N LEU A 110 12.53 9.59 -0.16
CA LEU A 110 12.86 9.76 -1.59
C LEU A 110 14.35 10.03 -1.83
N TYR A 111 15.01 10.84 -1.00
CA TYR A 111 16.38 11.25 -1.27
C TYR A 111 17.40 10.17 -0.84
N PRO A 112 18.51 10.01 -1.59
CA PRO A 112 19.60 9.11 -1.21
C PRO A 112 20.36 9.64 0.01
N GLY A 113 20.81 8.74 0.88
CA GLY A 113 21.61 9.09 2.06
C GLY A 113 20.82 9.67 3.24
N SER A 114 19.48 9.67 3.18
CA SER A 114 18.63 9.98 4.33
C SER A 114 18.80 8.93 5.44
N ASN A 115 19.58 9.27 6.47
CA ASN A 115 19.88 8.40 7.61
C ASN A 115 18.79 8.39 8.70
N SER A 116 17.67 9.08 8.49
CA SER A 116 16.53 9.00 9.41
C SER A 116 15.96 7.59 9.33
N SER A 117 16.06 6.84 10.42
CA SER A 117 15.61 5.46 10.50
C SER A 117 14.13 5.34 10.10
N LEU A 118 13.85 4.97 8.85
CA LEU A 118 12.51 4.61 8.35
C LEU A 118 11.87 3.59 9.29
N ASP A 119 12.70 2.65 9.74
CA ASP A 119 12.51 1.79 10.89
C ASP A 119 11.75 2.42 12.06
N SER A 120 12.10 3.62 12.53
CA SER A 120 11.42 4.24 13.69
C SER A 120 9.98 4.63 13.41
N TYR A 121 9.65 5.04 12.19
CA TYR A 121 8.30 5.42 11.79
C TYR A 121 7.43 4.18 11.51
N PHE A 122 8.04 3.10 11.00
CA PHE A 122 7.34 1.93 10.47
C PHE A 122 7.36 0.67 11.35
N ARG A 123 8.17 0.61 12.42
CA ARG A 123 8.39 -0.59 13.27
C ARG A 123 7.18 -1.18 14.01
N ASN A 124 6.04 -0.51 14.03
CA ASN A 124 4.88 -0.92 14.85
C ASN A 124 3.83 -1.72 14.06
N ALA A 125 4.14 -2.15 12.83
CA ALA A 125 3.24 -2.99 12.04
C ALA A 125 4.04 -3.99 11.18
N ASP A 126 3.53 -5.22 11.07
CA ASP A 126 4.07 -6.24 10.16
C ASP A 126 3.82 -5.86 8.69
N THR A 127 2.74 -5.13 8.42
CA THR A 127 2.44 -4.60 7.09
C THR A 127 1.94 -3.18 7.20
N CYS A 128 2.57 -2.25 6.48
CA CYS A 128 2.23 -0.84 6.48
C CYS A 128 2.02 -0.35 5.05
N TYR A 129 0.92 0.36 4.85
CA TYR A 129 0.59 1.07 3.62
C TYR A 129 0.49 2.55 3.94
N VAL A 130 1.23 3.39 3.24
CA VAL A 130 1.17 4.84 3.43
C VAL A 130 0.99 5.52 2.09
N ILE A 131 0.09 6.48 2.03
CA ILE A 131 0.01 7.44 0.94
C ILE A 131 0.10 8.86 1.50
N ALA A 132 0.75 9.73 0.75
CA ALA A 132 0.67 11.16 0.95
C ALA A 132 0.30 11.84 -0.36
N ASP A 133 -0.64 12.76 -0.25
CA ASP A 133 -1.10 13.69 -1.26
C ASP A 133 -1.19 15.03 -0.55
N HIS A 134 -0.08 15.78 -0.53
CA HIS A 134 0.03 16.97 0.30
C HIS A 134 0.68 18.11 -0.47
N GLN A 135 0.04 19.27 -0.45
CA GLN A 135 0.61 20.51 -0.97
C GLN A 135 0.26 21.69 -0.08
N LYS A 136 1.10 22.73 -0.11
CA LYS A 136 0.85 23.95 0.65
C LYS A 136 1.48 25.15 -0.03
N TRP A 137 0.72 26.23 -0.11
CA TRP A 137 1.22 27.56 -0.40
C TRP A 137 2.04 28.07 0.80
N ILE A 138 3.36 28.13 0.64
CA ILE A 138 4.29 28.59 1.67
C ILE A 138 4.44 30.13 1.66
N SER A 139 4.15 30.74 0.53
CA SER A 139 4.03 32.18 0.32
C SER A 139 3.05 32.45 -0.82
N GLU A 140 2.72 33.72 -1.08
CA GLU A 140 1.74 34.14 -2.10
C GLU A 140 1.97 33.47 -3.47
N ASN A 141 3.22 33.30 -3.90
CA ASN A 141 3.56 32.77 -5.22
C ASN A 141 4.33 31.44 -5.18
N CYS A 142 4.38 30.74 -4.05
CA CYS A 142 5.19 29.53 -3.94
C CYS A 142 4.41 28.39 -3.29
N CYS A 143 4.21 27.32 -4.06
CA CYS A 143 3.60 26.08 -3.60
C CYS A 143 4.67 24.99 -3.47
N LYS A 144 4.63 24.25 -2.36
CA LYS A 144 5.46 23.06 -2.15
C LYS A 144 4.62 21.89 -1.73
N GLY A 145 4.99 20.71 -2.21
CA GLY A 145 4.25 19.51 -1.89
C GLY A 145 5.01 18.23 -2.17
N CYS A 146 4.33 17.13 -1.91
CA CYS A 146 4.80 15.80 -2.21
C CYS A 146 3.64 14.85 -2.47
N TYR A 147 3.95 13.86 -3.31
CA TYR A 147 3.16 12.65 -3.51
C TYR A 147 4.03 11.47 -3.16
N PHE A 148 3.58 10.55 -2.32
CA PHE A 148 4.29 9.28 -2.20
C PHE A 148 3.37 8.14 -1.79
N ALA A 149 3.67 6.95 -2.28
CA ALA A 149 3.11 5.69 -1.87
C ALA A 149 4.23 4.81 -1.29
N VAL A 150 3.95 4.19 -0.16
CA VAL A 150 4.88 3.32 0.55
C VAL A 150 4.15 2.03 0.93
N LYS A 151 4.76 0.90 0.58
CA LYS A 151 4.39 -0.41 1.10
C LYS A 151 5.58 -0.97 1.84
N ILE A 152 5.30 -1.44 3.05
CA ILE A 152 6.26 -2.12 3.90
C ILE A 152 5.65 -3.43 4.31
N ALA A 153 6.39 -4.50 4.13
CA ALA A 153 6.02 -5.82 4.60
C ALA A 153 7.16 -6.40 5.41
N HIS A 154 6.84 -7.08 6.50
CA HIS A 154 7.76 -7.91 7.27
C HIS A 154 7.43 -9.38 7.00
N PRO A 155 8.01 -9.98 5.95
CA PRO A 155 7.86 -11.41 5.72
C PRO A 155 8.46 -12.16 6.90
N ILE A 156 7.63 -12.96 7.59
CA ILE A 156 8.02 -13.79 8.74
C ILE A 156 9.27 -14.64 8.41
N ASP A 157 9.40 -15.06 7.15
CA ASP A 157 10.44 -15.98 6.69
C ASP A 157 11.76 -15.30 6.29
N LYS A 158 11.78 -13.98 6.11
CA LYS A 158 12.96 -13.24 5.60
C LYS A 158 13.71 -12.45 6.67
N GLY A 159 13.12 -12.23 7.83
CA GLY A 159 13.76 -11.55 8.97
C GLY A 159 14.12 -10.07 8.76
N LEU A 160 13.83 -9.51 7.59
CA LEU A 160 14.05 -8.11 7.22
C LEU A 160 12.79 -7.54 6.57
N TYR A 161 12.54 -6.25 6.82
CA TYR A 161 11.46 -5.51 6.17
C TYR A 161 11.76 -5.36 4.68
N GLN A 162 10.73 -5.53 3.85
CA GLN A 162 10.72 -5.17 2.44
C GLN A 162 10.03 -3.83 2.27
N TYR A 163 10.67 -2.92 1.54
CA TYR A 163 10.23 -1.57 1.27
C TYR A 163 9.98 -1.42 -0.22
N HIS A 164 8.84 -0.84 -0.57
CA HIS A 164 8.55 -0.30 -1.89
C HIS A 164 8.08 1.13 -1.71
N ILE A 165 8.77 2.06 -2.35
CA ILE A 165 8.57 3.50 -2.20
C ILE A 165 8.51 4.10 -3.60
N ILE A 166 7.46 4.85 -3.88
CA ILE A 166 7.32 5.61 -5.12
C ILE A 166 6.83 6.99 -4.74
N GLY A 167 7.48 8.04 -5.23
CA GLY A 167 6.99 9.38 -4.95
C GLY A 167 7.81 10.50 -5.55
N GLN A 168 7.33 11.71 -5.29
CA GLN A 168 7.85 12.96 -5.77
C GLN A 168 7.74 14.03 -4.67
N THR A 169 8.77 14.87 -4.53
CA THR A 169 8.62 16.22 -3.97
C THR A 169 8.58 17.23 -5.11
N PHE A 170 7.88 18.33 -4.92
CA PHE A 170 7.83 19.41 -5.91
C PHE A 170 7.77 20.78 -5.26
N ASN A 171 8.18 21.78 -6.05
CA ASN A 171 8.15 23.18 -5.75
C ASN A 171 7.77 23.95 -7.02
N TYR A 172 6.75 24.79 -6.90
CA TYR A 172 6.21 25.64 -7.97
C TYR A 172 6.34 27.11 -7.59
N ASP A 173 6.87 27.92 -8.51
CA ASP A 173 6.87 29.39 -8.42
C ASP A 173 5.88 29.97 -9.43
N GLU A 174 4.78 30.55 -8.95
CA GLU A 174 3.74 31.15 -9.79
C GLU A 174 4.24 32.39 -10.55
N THR A 175 5.27 33.07 -10.03
CA THR A 175 5.81 34.29 -10.64
C THR A 175 6.53 33.99 -11.94
N THR A 176 7.29 32.90 -11.98
CA THR A 176 8.07 32.48 -13.15
C THR A 176 7.39 31.37 -13.94
N GLY A 177 6.48 30.63 -13.31
CA GLY A 177 5.91 29.39 -13.84
C GLY A 177 6.87 28.21 -13.75
N ASP A 178 8.00 28.35 -13.04
CA ASP A 178 9.00 27.30 -12.95
C ASP A 178 8.57 26.20 -11.97
N GLU A 179 8.79 24.96 -12.37
CA GLU A 179 8.60 23.77 -11.54
C GLU A 179 9.93 23.05 -11.33
N SER A 180 10.13 22.58 -10.10
CA SER A 180 11.27 21.74 -9.74
C SER A 180 10.81 20.62 -8.84
N GLY A 181 11.40 19.44 -8.98
CA GLY A 181 11.01 18.29 -8.18
C GLY A 181 12.05 17.19 -8.15
N TYR A 182 11.89 16.32 -7.16
CA TYR A 182 12.68 15.11 -7.01
C TYR A 182 11.75 13.91 -7.00
N PHE A 183 11.88 13.05 -8.02
CA PHE A 183 11.10 11.84 -8.17
C PHE A 183 11.98 10.60 -7.93
N ALA A 184 11.45 9.59 -7.25
CA ALA A 184 12.13 8.32 -7.07
C ALA A 184 11.19 7.11 -7.02
N ILE A 185 11.67 6.00 -7.58
CA ILE A 185 11.19 4.64 -7.32
C ILE A 185 12.30 3.92 -6.56
N ARG A 186 11.99 3.40 -5.39
CA ARG A 186 12.96 2.76 -4.50
C ARG A 186 12.43 1.46 -3.94
N THR A 187 13.33 0.50 -3.75
CA THR A 187 13.06 -0.76 -3.06
C THR A 187 14.31 -1.21 -2.35
N ASN A 188 14.22 -2.09 -1.37
CA ASN A 188 15.40 -2.68 -0.75
C ASN A 188 15.63 -4.12 -1.18
N ARG A 189 16.90 -4.52 -1.23
CA ARG A 189 17.30 -5.92 -1.43
C ARG A 189 17.31 -6.66 -0.10
N ASP A 190 17.62 -7.95 -0.16
CA ASP A 190 17.72 -8.84 1.00
C ASP A 190 18.83 -8.41 2.01
N ASP A 191 19.63 -7.39 1.70
CA ASP A 191 20.63 -6.79 2.61
C ASP A 191 20.08 -5.61 3.43
N GLY A 192 18.82 -5.21 3.20
CA GLY A 192 18.15 -4.15 3.93
C GLY A 192 18.42 -2.74 3.40
N TYR A 193 19.31 -2.55 2.42
CA TYR A 193 19.61 -1.22 1.88
C TYR A 193 18.60 -0.80 0.82
N LEU A 194 18.13 0.46 0.90
CA LEU A 194 17.24 1.06 -0.09
C LEU A 194 18.00 1.47 -1.36
N ASP A 195 17.71 0.75 -2.44
CA ASP A 195 18.18 1.04 -3.78
C ASP A 195 17.24 1.98 -4.52
N ASN A 196 17.81 2.76 -5.43
CA ASN A 196 17.06 3.55 -6.40
C ASN A 196 16.89 2.74 -7.68
N ILE A 197 15.65 2.51 -8.10
CA ILE A 197 15.32 1.92 -9.40
C ILE A 197 15.29 3.02 -10.46
N VAL A 198 14.63 4.14 -10.13
CA VAL A 198 14.53 5.34 -10.98
C VAL A 198 14.71 6.57 -10.11
N ILE A 199 15.42 7.58 -10.66
CA ILE A 199 15.51 8.92 -10.09
C ILE A 199 15.31 9.97 -11.20
N SER A 200 14.67 11.08 -10.87
CA SER A 200 14.67 12.31 -11.67
C SER A 200 14.80 13.50 -10.72
N ASP A 201 15.71 14.43 -11.03
CA ASP A 201 16.02 15.61 -10.20
C ASP A 201 16.08 16.84 -11.11
N SER A 202 14.91 17.24 -11.60
CA SER A 202 14.73 18.38 -12.46
C SER A 202 13.25 18.78 -12.45
N GLU A 203 12.53 18.47 -13.53
CA GLU A 203 11.11 18.72 -13.65
C GLU A 203 10.32 17.60 -12.97
N PRO A 204 9.19 17.94 -12.32
CA PRO A 204 8.19 16.98 -11.84
C PRO A 204 7.83 15.93 -12.89
N VAL A 205 7.93 14.64 -12.52
CA VAL A 205 7.47 13.52 -13.34
C VAL A 205 5.95 13.44 -13.32
N LEU A 206 5.36 13.65 -12.14
CA LEU A 206 3.92 13.79 -11.94
C LEU A 206 3.57 15.28 -11.89
N PRO A 207 2.40 15.70 -12.41
CA PRO A 207 1.94 17.07 -12.28
C PRO A 207 1.98 17.57 -10.83
N SER A 208 2.52 18.77 -10.61
CA SER A 208 2.51 19.43 -9.29
C SER A 208 1.11 19.79 -8.79
N PHE A 209 0.15 19.84 -9.71
CA PHE A 209 -1.25 20.12 -9.42
C PHE A 209 -2.14 19.13 -10.20
N GLY A 210 -3.19 18.64 -9.54
CA GLY A 210 -4.16 17.74 -10.14
C GLY A 210 -4.51 16.58 -9.23
N CYS A 211 -5.40 15.71 -9.70
CA CYS A 211 -5.78 14.50 -8.98
C CYS A 211 -4.84 13.37 -9.36
N ILE A 212 -3.87 13.06 -8.50
CA ILE A 212 -2.99 11.91 -8.67
C ILE A 212 -3.65 10.69 -8.02
N ASP A 213 -3.82 9.59 -8.76
CA ASP A 213 -4.37 8.34 -8.21
C ASP A 213 -3.33 7.60 -7.34
N MET A 214 -3.08 8.13 -6.13
CA MET A 214 -2.10 7.58 -5.19
C MET A 214 -2.43 6.16 -4.73
N LEU A 215 -3.73 5.82 -4.65
CA LEU A 215 -4.16 4.46 -4.35
C LEU A 215 -3.90 3.52 -5.52
N GLY A 216 -4.08 3.98 -6.76
CA GLY A 216 -3.67 3.27 -7.97
C GLY A 216 -2.17 2.98 -7.97
N ILE A 217 -1.34 3.96 -7.62
CA ILE A 217 0.12 3.75 -7.45
C ILE A 217 0.39 2.71 -6.37
N LEU A 218 -0.22 2.85 -5.18
CA LEU A 218 -0.04 1.94 -4.06
C LEU A 218 -0.45 0.50 -4.40
N LEU A 219 -1.57 0.32 -5.12
CA LEU A 219 -2.09 -0.99 -5.53
C LEU A 219 -1.12 -1.72 -6.47
N ASN A 220 -0.38 -0.98 -7.29
CA ASN A 220 0.53 -1.52 -8.29
C ASN A 220 2.01 -1.42 -7.89
N ILE A 221 2.31 -0.99 -6.65
CA ILE A 221 3.63 -0.56 -6.20
C ILE A 221 4.73 -1.62 -6.37
N ASP A 222 4.39 -2.90 -6.30
CA ASP A 222 5.35 -4.00 -6.46
C ASP A 222 5.78 -4.20 -7.93
N SER A 223 4.94 -3.78 -8.89
CA SER A 223 5.11 -4.03 -10.33
C SER A 223 5.71 -2.84 -11.10
N ILE A 224 5.68 -1.66 -10.49
CA ILE A 224 6.14 -0.42 -11.11
C ILE A 224 7.67 -0.36 -11.03
N GLN A 225 8.30 -0.19 -12.18
CA GLN A 225 9.76 -0.13 -12.35
C GLN A 225 10.19 1.05 -13.24
N THR A 226 9.27 1.71 -13.95
CA THR A 226 9.58 2.83 -14.86
C THR A 226 8.64 4.01 -14.66
N VAL A 227 9.06 5.17 -15.18
CA VAL A 227 8.25 6.41 -15.20
C VAL A 227 6.97 6.22 -16.00
N GLU A 228 7.04 5.61 -17.19
CA GLU A 228 5.88 5.47 -18.08
C GLU A 228 4.78 4.59 -17.48
N GLN A 229 5.12 3.66 -16.60
CA GLN A 229 4.14 2.87 -15.85
C GLN A 229 3.39 3.72 -14.83
N ILE A 230 4.09 4.65 -14.18
CA ILE A 230 3.51 5.54 -13.18
C ILE A 230 2.57 6.51 -13.84
N GLU A 231 3.00 7.20 -14.91
CA GLU A 231 2.17 8.16 -15.62
C GLU A 231 0.83 7.55 -16.07
N LYS A 232 0.85 6.30 -16.57
CA LYS A 232 -0.35 5.56 -16.98
C LYS A 232 -1.31 5.21 -15.84
N ILE A 233 -0.80 5.07 -14.62
CA ILE A 233 -1.59 4.68 -13.44
C ILE A 233 -2.09 5.92 -12.71
N ALA A 234 -1.21 6.91 -12.56
CA ALA A 234 -1.37 8.09 -11.73
C ALA A 234 -2.32 9.13 -12.34
N VAL A 235 -2.34 9.23 -13.68
CA VAL A 235 -3.12 10.22 -14.43
C VAL A 235 -4.22 9.49 -15.20
N LYS A 236 -5.47 9.67 -14.79
CA LYS A 236 -6.67 9.14 -15.46
C LYS A 236 -7.39 10.21 -16.25
#